data_AF-A0A814XMQ1-F1
#
_entry.id   AF-A0A814XMQ1-F1
#
_cell.length_a   1.000
_cell.length_b   1.000
_cell.length_c   1.000
_cell.angle_alpha   90.00
_cell.angle_beta   90.00
_cell.angle_gamma   90.00
#
_symmetry.space_group_name_H-M   'P 1'
#
loop_
_entity.id
_entity.type
_entity.pdbx_description
1 polymer ?
#
loop_
_entity_poly.entity_id
_entity_poly.type
_entity_poly.pdbx_seq_one_letter_code
_entity_poly.pdbx_strand_id
1 'polypeptide(L)'
;MTSLVRFACISDTHNEYDFPLPDADILLHSGDFTRNGTQGEVEIFLNWLKTLTQYRLKIIIVGNHESKRFHSRRQRRPKEINSAIEQLKSNVLLREQFGIVYLQDQSFTDPQ
;
A
#
# COMPACT_ATOMS: atom_id res chain seq x y z
N MET A 1 26.62 2.17 -17.56
CA MET A 1 25.68 3.28 -17.37
C MET A 1 24.73 2.86 -16.26
N THR A 2 24.73 3.53 -15.11
CA THR A 2 23.68 3.28 -14.11
C THR A 2 22.41 3.95 -14.61
N SER A 3 21.38 3.16 -14.91
CA SER A 3 20.04 3.71 -15.14
C SER A 3 19.60 4.43 -13.87
N LEU A 4 19.12 5.66 -14.01
CA LEU A 4 18.49 6.37 -12.91
C LEU A 4 17.13 5.70 -12.64
N VAL A 5 16.80 5.53 -11.36
CA VAL A 5 15.47 5.06 -10.94
C VAL A 5 14.67 6.26 -10.49
N ARG A 6 13.44 6.40 -11.00
CA ARG A 6 12.50 7.44 -10.60
C ARG A 6 11.44 6.88 -9.66
N PHE A 7 11.19 7.59 -8.58
CA PHE A 7 10.13 7.30 -7.62
C PHE A 7 9.00 8.33 -7.73
N ALA A 8 7.76 7.86 -7.76
CA ALA A 8 6.57 8.66 -7.49
C ALA A 8 6.19 8.44 -6.02
N CYS A 9 6.16 9.50 -5.22
CA CYS A 9 5.87 9.42 -3.78
C CYS A 9 4.53 10.07 -3.47
N ILE A 10 3.63 9.32 -2.84
CA ILE A 10 2.30 9.76 -2.42
C ILE A 10 1.99 9.25 -1.00
N SER A 11 0.98 9.82 -0.37
CA SER A 11 0.55 9.47 0.99
C SER A 11 -0.87 9.97 1.24
N ASP A 12 -1.49 9.53 2.33
CA ASP A 12 -2.69 10.16 2.91
C ASP A 12 -3.86 10.31 1.91
N THR A 13 -4.03 9.31 1.04
CA THR A 13 -5.06 9.34 -0.01
C THR A 13 -6.46 9.18 0.55
N HIS A 14 -6.65 8.56 1.72
CA HIS A 14 -7.93 8.49 2.42
C HIS A 14 -9.14 8.12 1.52
N ASN A 15 -9.00 7.03 0.76
CA ASN A 15 -9.96 6.55 -0.25
C ASN A 15 -10.14 7.43 -1.51
N GLU A 16 -9.39 8.51 -1.67
CA GLU A 16 -9.39 9.33 -2.89
C GLU A 16 -8.27 8.86 -3.82
N TYR A 17 -8.62 8.39 -5.01
CA TYR A 17 -7.66 7.79 -5.95
C TYR A 17 -7.72 8.38 -7.36
N ASP A 18 -8.60 9.36 -7.57
CA ASP A 18 -8.77 10.06 -8.83
C ASP A 18 -7.96 11.35 -8.83
N PHE A 19 -6.65 11.19 -9.08
CA PHE A 19 -5.74 12.32 -9.21
C PHE A 19 -4.60 11.95 -10.18
N PRO A 20 -4.01 12.96 -10.86
CA PRO A 20 -2.93 12.71 -11.80
C PRO A 20 -1.69 12.17 -11.07
N LEU A 21 -1.11 11.13 -11.65
CA LEU A 21 0.08 10.47 -11.15
C LEU A 21 1.23 10.66 -12.16
N PRO A 22 2.45 11.02 -11.72
CA PRO A 22 3.57 11.26 -12.62
C PRO A 22 4.19 9.95 -13.14
N ASP A 23 4.77 9.99 -14.34
CA ASP A 23 5.55 8.86 -14.87
C ASP A 23 6.78 8.59 -13.98
N ALA A 24 6.91 7.35 -13.49
CA ALA A 24 8.02 6.87 -12.70
C ALA A 24 8.17 5.34 -12.81
N ASP A 25 9.29 4.80 -12.34
CA ASP A 25 9.52 3.35 -12.34
C ASP A 25 8.81 2.67 -11.16
N ILE A 26 8.82 3.35 -10.00
CA ILE A 26 8.36 2.82 -8.71
C ILE A 26 7.41 3.83 -8.05
N LEU A 27 6.25 3.36 -7.59
CA LEU A 27 5.35 4.11 -6.72
C LEU A 27 5.66 3.79 -5.25
N LEU A 28 5.73 4.81 -4.41
CA LEU A 28 5.78 4.70 -2.95
C LEU A 28 4.49 5.30 -2.37
N HIS A 29 3.73 4.53 -1.60
CA HIS A 29 2.62 5.05 -0.79
C HIS A 29 2.94 4.93 0.70
N SER A 30 3.11 6.07 1.38
CA SER A 30 3.57 6.11 2.78
C SER A 30 2.47 5.98 3.84
N GLY A 31 1.40 5.24 3.54
CA GLY A 31 0.29 4.98 4.48
C GLY A 31 -0.90 5.94 4.38
N ASP A 32 -1.89 5.71 5.24
CA ASP A 32 -3.16 6.46 5.34
C ASP A 32 -3.97 6.46 4.03
N PHE A 33 -3.96 5.32 3.34
CA PHE A 33 -4.74 5.12 2.12
C PHE A 33 -6.22 4.88 2.38
N THR A 34 -6.61 4.49 3.60
CA THR A 34 -8.02 4.33 3.97
C THR A 34 -8.51 5.49 4.85
N ARG A 35 -9.84 5.66 4.95
CA ARG A 35 -10.42 6.52 5.99
C ARG A 35 -10.60 5.79 7.31
N ASN A 36 -11.00 4.52 7.30
CA ASN A 36 -11.35 3.80 8.53
C ASN A 36 -10.59 2.50 8.77
N GLY A 37 -9.81 2.03 7.78
CA GLY A 37 -9.09 0.77 7.82
C GLY A 37 -9.98 -0.44 7.57
N THR A 38 -11.19 -0.26 7.05
CA THR A 38 -12.12 -1.38 6.81
C THR A 38 -11.63 -2.29 5.69
N GLN A 39 -12.05 -3.55 5.71
CA GLN A 39 -11.65 -4.50 4.67
C GLN A 39 -12.04 -4.02 3.26
N GLY A 40 -13.25 -3.48 3.09
CA GLY A 40 -13.69 -2.94 1.81
C GLY A 40 -12.83 -1.78 1.31
N GLU A 41 -12.40 -0.88 2.19
CA GLU A 41 -11.49 0.22 1.82
C GLU A 41 -10.12 -0.31 1.35
N VAL A 42 -9.57 -1.32 2.05
CA VAL A 42 -8.31 -1.96 1.65
C VAL A 42 -8.46 -2.68 0.31
N GLU A 43 -9.59 -3.34 0.05
CA GLU A 43 -9.88 -3.98 -1.23
C GLU A 43 -10.00 -2.97 -2.38
N ILE A 44 -10.65 -1.83 -2.16
CA ILE A 44 -10.72 -0.73 -3.13
C ILE A 44 -9.31 -0.20 -3.43
N PHE A 45 -8.51 0.07 -2.39
CA PHE A 45 -7.11 0.50 -2.54
C PHE A 45 -6.29 -0.49 -3.36
N LEU A 46 -6.40 -1.79 -3.04
CA LEU A 46 -5.72 -2.85 -3.77
C LEU A 46 -6.14 -2.91 -5.23
N ASN A 47 -7.43 -2.77 -5.51
CA ASN A 47 -7.93 -2.76 -6.88
C ASN A 47 -7.42 -1.55 -7.65
N TRP A 48 -7.39 -0.36 -7.03
CA TRP A 48 -6.77 0.81 -7.62
C TRP A 48 -5.29 0.58 -7.94
N LEU A 49 -4.49 0.07 -6.99
CA LEU A 49 -3.08 -0.25 -7.24
C LEU A 49 -2.91 -1.20 -8.42
N LYS A 50 -3.75 -2.23 -8.56
CA LYS A 50 -3.67 -3.17 -9.69
C LYS A 50 -3.88 -2.49 -11.05
N THR A 51 -4.61 -1.37 -11.12
CA THR A 51 -4.80 -0.60 -12.36
C THR A 51 -3.57 0.20 -12.79
N LEU A 52 -2.65 0.49 -11.85
CA LEU A 52 -1.46 1.30 -12.12
C LEU A 52 -0.36 0.46 -12.76
N THR A 53 -0.52 0.12 -14.03
CA THR A 53 0.40 -0.74 -14.80
C THR A 53 1.65 0.01 -15.28
N GLN A 54 1.68 1.34 -15.21
CA GLN A 54 2.84 2.15 -15.57
C GLN A 54 4.00 2.03 -14.56
N TYR A 55 3.71 1.67 -13.31
CA TYR A 55 4.73 1.42 -12.30
C TYR A 55 5.04 -0.06 -12.22
N ARG A 56 6.31 -0.40 -12.35
CA ARG A 56 6.78 -1.78 -12.23
C ARG A 56 6.66 -2.30 -10.80
N LEU A 57 6.93 -1.44 -9.82
CA LEU A 57 6.79 -1.74 -8.40
C LEU A 57 5.92 -0.69 -7.72
N LYS A 58 5.08 -1.14 -6.78
CA LYS A 58 4.32 -0.29 -5.85
C LYS A 58 4.61 -0.73 -4.43
N ILE A 59 5.38 0.08 -3.72
CA ILE A 59 5.78 -0.18 -2.34
C ILE A 59 4.82 0.57 -1.42
N ILE A 60 4.22 -0.15 -0.48
CA ILE A 60 3.22 0.39 0.43
C ILE A 60 3.57 0.10 1.89
N ILE A 61 3.27 1.06 2.75
CA ILE A 61 3.25 0.89 4.21
C ILE A 61 1.86 1.27 4.72
N VAL A 62 1.52 0.86 5.95
CA VAL A 62 0.25 1.24 6.59
C VAL A 62 0.46 2.46 7.48
N GLY A 63 -0.53 3.35 7.51
CA GLY A 63 -0.58 4.49 8.41
C GLY A 63 -1.45 4.25 9.65
N ASN A 64 -1.79 5.33 10.36
CA ASN A 64 -2.64 5.26 11.54
C ASN A 64 -4.12 5.02 11.21
N HIS A 65 -4.59 5.27 9.99
CA HIS A 65 -5.96 4.95 9.60
C HIS A 65 -6.17 3.43 9.45
N GLU A 66 -5.15 2.72 8.95
CA GLU A 66 -5.14 1.26 8.84
C GLU A 66 -4.75 0.56 10.15
N SER A 67 -3.86 1.19 10.94
CA SER A 67 -3.28 0.56 12.13
C SER A 67 -3.89 1.05 13.45
N LYS A 68 -4.57 2.22 13.50
CA LYS A 68 -5.18 2.86 14.70
C LYS A 68 -4.50 2.54 16.03
N ARG A 69 -3.17 2.51 16.06
CA ARG A 69 -2.38 2.09 17.23
C ARG A 69 -2.32 3.20 18.29
N PHE A 70 -2.70 4.43 17.92
CA PHE A 70 -2.55 5.63 18.74
C PHE A 70 -3.81 6.10 19.45
N HIS A 71 -5.00 5.54 19.15
CA HIS A 71 -6.22 5.88 19.89
C HIS A 71 -6.52 4.87 21.00
N SER A 72 -6.01 5.15 22.21
CA SER A 72 -6.37 4.54 23.50
C SER A 72 -6.37 3.00 23.58
N ARG A 73 -5.60 2.47 24.53
CA ARG A 73 -5.30 1.05 24.82
C ARG A 73 -6.49 0.06 25.03
N ARG A 74 -7.73 0.33 24.61
CA ARG A 74 -8.93 -0.46 24.97
C ARG A 74 -9.91 -0.87 23.87
N GLN A 75 -9.69 -0.61 22.59
CA GLN A 75 -10.57 -1.15 21.54
C GLN A 75 -9.97 -2.38 20.86
N ARG A 76 -10.57 -3.55 21.11
CA ARG A 76 -10.38 -4.76 20.31
C ARG A 76 -10.82 -4.43 18.87
N ARG A 77 -9.94 -4.64 17.89
CA ARG A 77 -10.27 -4.42 16.48
C ARG A 77 -11.30 -5.46 16.01
N PRO A 78 -12.20 -5.10 15.08
CA PRO A 78 -12.92 -6.08 14.28
C PRO A 78 -11.94 -7.02 13.56
N LYS A 79 -12.25 -8.32 13.51
CA LYS A 79 -11.40 -9.33 12.86
C LYS A 79 -11.11 -9.02 11.38
N GLU A 80 -12.06 -8.37 10.71
CA GLU A 80 -12.02 -7.99 9.29
C GLU A 80 -10.85 -7.04 8.97
N ILE A 81 -10.62 -6.01 9.80
CA ILE A 81 -9.51 -5.05 9.62
C ILE A 81 -8.16 -5.76 9.65
N ASN A 82 -7.97 -6.69 10.59
CA ASN A 82 -6.75 -7.46 10.67
C ASN A 82 -6.59 -8.37 9.44
N SER A 83 -7.65 -9.02 8.98
CA SER A 83 -7.60 -9.88 7.81
C SER A 83 -7.15 -9.13 6.55
N ALA A 84 -7.63 -7.90 6.34
CA ALA A 84 -7.28 -7.11 5.17
C ALA A 84 -5.79 -6.72 5.14
N ILE A 85 -5.23 -6.29 6.27
CA ILE A 85 -3.80 -5.96 6.37
C ILE A 85 -2.93 -7.22 6.29
N GLU A 86 -3.39 -8.35 6.83
CA GLU A 86 -2.70 -9.63 6.68
C GLU A 86 -2.68 -10.09 5.21
N GLN A 87 -3.70 -9.78 4.41
CA GLN A 87 -3.66 -10.04 2.96
C GLN A 87 -2.56 -9.24 2.26
N LEU A 88 -2.34 -7.96 2.62
CA LEU A 88 -1.23 -7.16 2.08
C LEU A 88 0.14 -7.78 2.40
N LYS A 89 0.28 -8.33 3.61
CA LYS A 89 1.53 -8.93 4.10
C LYS A 89 1.85 -10.28 3.48
N SER A 90 0.85 -11.14 3.36
CA SER A 90 1.06 -12.57 3.10
C SER A 90 0.77 -12.99 1.66
N ASN A 91 0.15 -12.14 0.85
CA ASN A 91 -0.26 -12.51 -0.50
C ASN A 91 0.88 -12.35 -1.50
N VAL A 92 1.60 -13.45 -1.74
CA VAL A 92 2.69 -13.55 -2.73
C VAL A 92 2.25 -13.13 -4.13
N LEU A 93 0.99 -13.38 -4.52
CA LEU A 93 0.47 -13.05 -5.85
C LEU A 93 0.41 -11.54 -6.10
N LEU A 94 0.25 -10.72 -5.06
CA LEU A 94 0.27 -9.25 -5.19
C LEU A 94 1.62 -8.78 -5.74
N ARG A 95 2.71 -9.39 -5.28
CA ARG A 95 4.05 -9.10 -5.77
C ARG A 95 4.25 -9.68 -7.17
N GLU A 96 4.01 -10.97 -7.35
CA GLU A 96 4.35 -11.69 -8.59
C GLU A 96 3.54 -11.21 -9.80
N GLN A 97 2.26 -10.86 -9.60
CA GLN A 97 1.38 -10.48 -10.70
C GLN A 97 1.22 -8.98 -10.88
N PHE A 98 1.36 -8.18 -9.81
CA PHE A 98 1.03 -6.75 -9.84
C PHE A 98 2.15 -5.82 -9.36
N GLY A 99 3.30 -6.37 -8.96
CA GLY A 99 4.43 -5.60 -8.44
C GLY A 99 4.15 -4.89 -7.11
N ILE A 100 3.12 -5.32 -6.35
CA ILE A 100 2.73 -4.69 -5.09
C ILE A 100 3.52 -5.34 -3.94
N VAL A 101 4.25 -4.52 -3.19
CA VAL A 101 5.10 -4.96 -2.08
C VAL A 101 4.72 -4.19 -0.83
N TYR A 102 4.32 -4.92 0.22
CA TYR A 102 4.14 -4.35 1.54
C TYR A 102 5.45 -4.37 2.33
N LEU A 103 5.86 -3.23 2.87
CA LEU A 103 7.07 -3.09 3.68
C LEU A 103 6.76 -2.45 5.02
N GLN A 104 6.72 -3.25 6.08
CA GLN A 104 6.72 -2.71 7.44
C GLN A 104 7.80 -3.41 8.25
N ASP A 105 8.73 -2.63 8.80
CA ASP A 105 9.85 -3.11 9.61
C ASP A 105 10.71 -4.18 8.91
N GLN A 106 10.77 -4.12 7.57
CA GLN A 106 11.47 -5.07 6.69
C GLN A 106 12.14 -4.33 5.52
N SER A 107 13.07 -5.00 4.84
CA SER A 107 13.72 -4.53 3.63
C SER A 107 13.34 -5.39 2.43
N PHE A 108 13.26 -4.76 1.25
CA PHE A 108 13.13 -5.46 -0.03
C PHE A 108 14.25 -5.01 -0.96
N THR A 109 14.91 -5.98 -1.59
CA THR A 109 15.88 -5.75 -2.66
C THR A 109 15.20 -6.10 -3.98
N ASP A 110 15.15 -5.11 -4.87
CA ASP A 110 14.65 -5.31 -6.22
C ASP A 110 15.59 -6.26 -6.98
N PRO A 111 15.09 -7.40 -7.52
CA PRO A 111 15.95 -8.38 -8.19
C PRO A 111 16.36 -7.97 -9.62
N GLN A 112 15.87 -6.84 -10.13
CA GLN A 112 16.18 -6.33 -11.47
C GLN A 112 17.43 -5.46 -11.52
#